data_AF-A0A955J3K9-F1
#
_entry.id   AF-A0A955J3K9-F1
#
_cell.length_a   1.000
_cell.length_b   1.000
_cell.length_c   1.000
_cell.angle_alpha   90.00
_cell.angle_beta   90.00
_cell.angle_gamma   90.00
#
_symmetry.space_group_name_H-M   'P 1'
#
loop_
_entity.id
_entity.type
_entity.pdbx_description
1 polymer ?
#
loop_
_entity_poly.entity_id
_entity_poly.type
_entity_poly.pdbx_seq_one_letter_code
_entity_poly.pdbx_strand_id
1 'polypeptide(L)' 'MAWARLVAAARAAGDALPDGTSFVAAHPELGEKWLVLEYYSREVLRTAEARRSFVPPDLRPLPTSRGDEQPQRL' A
#
# COMPACT_ATOMS: atom_id res chain seq x y z
N MET A 1 4.05 -0.47 -7.55
CA MET A 1 2.96 0.52 -7.39
C MET A 1 2.53 0.56 -5.92
N ALA A 2 2.50 1.73 -5.27
CA ALA A 2 2.27 1.86 -3.82
C ALA A 2 0.91 1.31 -3.35
N TRP A 3 -0.16 1.53 -4.12
CA TRP A 3 -1.49 1.01 -3.82
C TRP A 3 -1.52 -0.52 -3.71
N ALA A 4 -0.81 -1.24 -4.59
CA ALA A 4 -0.74 -2.70 -4.54
C ALA A 4 -0.11 -3.22 -3.23
N ARG A 5 0.81 -2.46 -2.63
CA ARG A 5 1.41 -2.78 -1.32
C ARG A 5 0.42 -2.56 -0.17
N LEU A 6 -0.37 -1.49 -0.22
CA LEU A 6 -1.43 -1.25 0.77
C LEU A 6 -2.47 -2.38 0.74
N VAL A 7 -2.88 -2.82 -0.45
CA VAL A 7 -3.79 -3.98 -0.61
C VAL A 7 -3.15 -5.26 -0.07
N ALA A 8 -1.87 -5.52 -0.37
CA ALA A 8 -1.16 -6.69 0.13
C ALA A 8 -1.02 -6.68 1.66
N ALA A 9 -0.74 -5.52 2.25
CA ALA A 9 -0.64 -5.33 3.70
C ALA A 9 -2.00 -5.55 4.38
N ALA A 10 -3.08 -4.98 3.84
CA ALA A 10 -4.43 -5.20 4.34
C ALA A 10 -4.83 -6.69 4.29
N ARG A 11 -4.51 -7.38 3.18
CA ARG A 11 -4.71 -8.83 3.08
C ARG A 11 -3.88 -9.66 4.07
N ALA A 12 -2.68 -9.20 4.41
CA ALA A 12 -1.83 -9.88 5.38
C ALA A 12 -2.23 -9.59 6.84
N ALA A 13 -2.95 -8.49 7.08
CA ALA A 13 -3.41 -8.09 8.42
C ALA A 13 -4.82 -8.59 8.75
N GLY A 14 -5.67 -8.87 7.75
CA GLY A 14 -7.06 -9.31 7.91
C GLY A 14 -7.26 -10.82 7.80
N ASP A 15 -8.44 -11.27 8.23
CA ASP A 15 -8.91 -12.63 7.98
C ASP A 15 -9.03 -12.88 6.47
N ALA A 16 -8.84 -14.13 6.05
CA ALA A 16 -8.99 -14.54 4.66
C ALA A 16 -10.45 -14.38 4.20
N LEU A 17 -10.81 -13.18 3.77
CA LEU A 17 -12.13 -12.88 3.25
C LEU A 17 -12.34 -13.66 1.96
N PRO A 18 -13.52 -14.29 1.79
CA PRO A 18 -13.73 -15.30 0.76
C PRO A 18 -13.73 -14.73 -0.66
N ASP A 19 -14.03 -13.45 -0.82
CA ASP A 19 -14.10 -12.80 -2.13
C ASP A 19 -13.70 -11.31 -2.08
N GLY A 20 -13.51 -10.76 -3.29
CA GLY A 20 -13.10 -9.36 -3.45
C GLY A 20 -14.14 -8.35 -2.97
N THR A 21 -15.43 -8.68 -3.00
CA THR A 21 -16.51 -7.79 -2.56
C THR A 21 -16.51 -7.66 -1.04
N SER A 22 -16.41 -8.78 -0.31
CA SER A 22 -16.24 -8.77 1.14
C SER A 22 -14.96 -8.04 1.55
N PHE A 23 -13.86 -8.22 0.79
CA PHE A 23 -12.61 -7.50 1.03
C PHE A 23 -12.75 -5.99 0.88
N VAL A 24 -13.36 -5.50 -0.20
CA VAL A 24 -13.57 -4.06 -0.40
C VAL A 24 -14.54 -3.50 0.66
N ALA A 25 -15.57 -4.25 1.05
CA ALA A 25 -16.50 -3.83 2.10
C ALA A 25 -15.83 -3.74 3.48
N ALA A 26 -14.86 -4.60 3.77
CA ALA A 26 -14.09 -4.59 5.02
C ALA A 26 -12.99 -3.53 5.05
N HIS A 27 -12.55 -3.04 3.88
CA HIS A 27 -11.47 -2.07 3.73
C HIS A 27 -11.89 -0.84 2.90
N PRO A 28 -12.90 -0.07 3.34
CA PRO A 28 -13.35 1.12 2.61
C PRO A 28 -12.22 2.15 2.42
N GLU A 29 -11.25 2.21 3.34
CA GLU A 29 -10.08 3.07 3.26
C GLU A 29 -9.22 2.83 2.01
N LEU A 30 -9.17 1.59 1.48
CA LEU A 30 -8.40 1.27 0.26
C LEU A 30 -9.03 1.85 -1.01
N GLY A 31 -10.33 2.17 -0.97
CA GLY A 31 -11.05 2.86 -2.04
C GLY A 31 -10.85 4.37 -2.02
N GLU A 32 -10.34 4.91 -0.91
CA GLU A 32 -10.18 6.34 -0.75
C GLU A 32 -8.91 6.85 -1.43
N LYS A 33 -9.08 7.84 -2.32
CA LYS A 33 -7.97 8.47 -3.03
C LYS A 33 -7.00 9.21 -2.10
N TRP A 34 -7.43 9.51 -0.87
CA TRP A 34 -6.59 10.18 0.12
C TRP A 34 -5.68 9.23 0.90
N LEU A 35 -5.86 7.90 0.83
CA LEU A 35 -5.12 6.98 1.71
C LEU A 35 -3.62 7.07 1.46
N VAL A 36 -3.24 7.21 0.19
CA VAL A 36 -1.84 7.42 -0.22
C VAL A 36 -1.27 8.73 0.33
N LEU A 37 -2.07 9.74 0.64
CA LEU A 37 -1.63 11.02 1.22
C LEU A 37 -1.26 10.91 2.70
N GLU A 38 -1.60 9.82 3.38
CA GLU A 38 -1.11 9.55 4.73
C GLU A 38 0.36 9.14 4.76
N TYR A 39 0.85 8.58 3.64
CA TYR A 39 2.20 8.05 3.50
C TYR A 39 3.08 8.91 2.58
N TYR A 40 2.48 9.56 1.59
CA TYR A 40 3.18 10.35 0.59
C TYR A 40 2.77 11.82 0.64
N SER A 41 3.73 12.73 0.50
CA SER A 41 3.43 14.12 0.18
C SER A 41 2.92 14.24 -1.26
N ARG A 42 2.14 15.30 -1.50
CA ARG A 42 1.70 15.66 -2.85
C ARG A 42 2.85 15.95 -3.79
N GLU A 43 4.00 16.36 -3.27
CA GLU A 43 5.19 16.68 -4.07
C GLU A 43 5.76 15.40 -4.67
N VAL A 44 5.97 14.36 -3.85
CA VAL A 44 6.45 13.05 -4.33
C VAL A 44 5.49 12.44 -5.34
N LEU A 45 4.19 12.42 -5.05
CA LEU A 45 3.18 11.85 -5.96
C LEU A 45 3.07 12.56 -7.32
N ARG A 46 3.49 13.83 -7.41
CA ARG A 46 3.47 14.60 -8.65
C ARG A 46 4.72 14.42 -9.51
N THR A 47 5.78 13.81 -8.98
CA THR A 47 7.02 13.59 -9.71
C THR A 47 6.81 12.67 -10.93
N ALA A 48 7.60 12.89 -11.98
CA ALA A 48 7.59 12.01 -13.15
C ALA A 48 8.04 10.58 -12.78
N GLU A 49 8.90 10.44 -11.77
CA GLU A 49 9.36 9.17 -11.25
C GLU A 49 8.24 8.39 -10.57
N ALA A 50 7.49 8.98 -9.63
CA ALA A 50 6.37 8.32 -8.96
C ALA A 50 5.25 7.88 -9.92
N ARG A 51 5.17 8.49 -11.11
CA ARG A 51 4.25 8.08 -12.19
C ARG A 51 4.75 6.88 -13.00
N ARG A 52 6.05 6.62 -13.00
CA ARG A 52 6.73 5.59 -13.83
C ARG A 52 7.21 4.40 -13.02
N SER A 53 7.60 4.63 -11.77
CA SER A 53 8.19 3.64 -10.88
C SER A 53 7.64 3.79 -9.46
N PHE A 54 7.90 2.78 -8.64
CA PHE A 54 7.65 2.88 -7.21
C PHE A 54 8.70 3.78 -6.58
N VAL A 55 8.25 4.78 -5.84
CA VAL A 55 9.08 5.63 -4.98
C VAL A 55 8.70 5.33 -3.53
N PRO A 56 9.66 5.21 -2.59
CA PRO A 56 9.36 5.06 -1.17
C PRO A 56 8.52 6.24 -0.63
N PRO A 57 7.63 6.01 0.34
CA PRO A 57 6.89 7.08 0.99
C PRO A 57 7.81 8.00 1.80
N ASP A 58 7.54 9.30 1.75
CA ASP A 58 8.33 10.35 2.41
C ASP A 58 7.75 10.81 3.76
N LEU A 59 6.46 10.61 4.01
CA LEU A 59 5.82 11.00 5.28
C LEU A 59 5.84 9.89 6.31
N ARG A 60 5.40 8.68 5.92
CA ARG A 60 5.29 7.53 6.82
C ARG A 60 5.60 6.25 6.07
N PRO A 61 6.27 5.27 6.69
CA PRO A 61 6.47 3.97 6.06
C PRO A 61 5.12 3.32 5.75
N LEU A 62 5.01 2.71 4.57
CA LEU A 62 3.84 1.89 4.24
C LEU A 62 3.78 0.70 5.19
N PRO A 63 2.59 0.27 5.63
CA PRO A 63 2.45 -0.97 6.38
C PRO A 63 3.01 -2.10 5.53
N THR A 64 3.98 -2.83 6.07
CA THR A 64 4.53 -4.03 5.43
C THR A 64 3.61 -5.20 5.73
N SER A 65 3.27 -5.96 4.70
CA SER A 65 2.79 -7.32 4.92
C SER A 65 3.89 -8.08 5.64
N ARG A 66 3.56 -8.92 6.63
CA ARG A 66 4.50 -9.73 7.42
C ARG A 66 5.41 -10.68 6.58
N GLY A 67 5.42 -10.58 5.25
CA GLY A 67 6.31 -11.31 4.33
C GLY A 67 7.34 -10.45 3.58
N ASP A 68 7.40 -9.12 3.77
CA ASP A 68 8.40 -8.24 3.15
C ASP A 68 9.71 -8.12 3.97
N GLU A 69 9.86 -8.91 5.05
CA GLU A 69 11.15 -9.15 5.70
C GLU A 69 11.96 -10.22 4.95
N GLN A 70 12.17 -10.08 3.64
CA GLN A 70 13.23 -10.86 3.00
C GLN A 70 14.55 -10.09 3.16
N PRO A 71 15.39 -10.37 4.19
CA PRO A 71 16.79 -10.15 4.00
C PRO A 71 17.17 -11.04 2.82
N GLN A 72 17.78 -10.44 1.80
CA GLN A 72 18.52 -11.21 0.80
C GLN A 72 19.56 -12.02 1.57
N ARG A 73 19.24 -13.28 1.90
CA ARG A 73 20.23 -14.25 2.36
C ARG A 73 21.07 -14.58 1.14
N LEU A 74 22.21 -13.90 1.05
CA LEU A 74 23.41 -14.42 0.39
C LEU A 74 23.94 -15.63 1.17
#